data_AF-A0A679FES7-F1
#
_entry.id   AF-A0A679FES7-F1
#
_cell.length_a   1.000
_cell.length_b   1.000
_cell.length_c   1.000
_cell.angle_alpha   90.00
_cell.angle_beta   90.00
_cell.angle_gamma   90.00
#
_symmetry.space_group_name_H-M   'P 1'
#
loop_
_entity.id
_entity.type
_entity.pdbx_description
1 polymer ?
#
loop_
_entity_poly.entity_id
_entity_poly.type
_entity_poly.pdbx_seq_one_letter_code
_entity_poly.pdbx_strand_id
1 'polypeptide(L)'
;MATILVCAALLLAARREPPAAPSAPATPAVVAIETTAPEDAEPTREDCVAAVDKAQALANALPKEHPSRYFAERHLHQSMAEAGNGEFDDCLYWAAAAFDELRELRHQLQPGETLGVLRPDETPAPPAPAQSAEKKPLRDKARK
;
A
#
# COMPACT_ATOMS: atom_id res chain seq x y z
N MET A 1 10.09 -24.54 41.19
CA MET A 1 8.73 -24.12 41.57
C MET A 1 7.76 -24.82 40.62
N ALA A 2 6.78 -25.51 41.20
CA ALA A 2 5.99 -26.57 40.57
C ALA A 2 4.71 -26.05 39.89
N THR A 3 4.46 -26.55 38.68
CA THR A 3 3.28 -27.31 38.24
C THR A 3 1.86 -26.87 38.66
N ILE A 4 1.08 -26.45 37.64
CA ILE A 4 -0.33 -26.80 37.28
C ILE A 4 -1.39 -26.72 38.41
N LEU A 5 -2.47 -25.97 38.18
CA LEU A 5 -3.83 -26.52 38.32
C LEU A 5 -4.88 -25.70 37.53
N VAL A 6 -5.38 -26.32 36.47
CA VAL A 6 -6.66 -26.04 35.83
C VAL A 6 -7.75 -26.57 36.76
N CYS A 7 -8.70 -25.74 37.17
CA CYS A 7 -9.93 -26.20 37.81
C CYS A 7 -11.11 -26.00 36.85
N ALA A 8 -11.48 -27.09 36.18
CA ALA A 8 -12.81 -27.31 35.66
C ALA A 8 -13.75 -27.70 36.82
N ALA A 9 -14.93 -27.07 36.90
CA ALA A 9 -16.02 -27.56 37.71
C ALA A 9 -17.34 -27.54 36.90
N LEU A 10 -17.90 -28.75 36.83
CA LEU A 10 -19.12 -29.26 36.23
C LEU A 10 -20.38 -28.35 36.23
N LEU A 11 -21.01 -28.33 35.05
CA LEU A 11 -22.39 -28.79 34.75
C LEU A 11 -23.50 -28.59 35.80
N LEU A 12 -24.49 -27.75 35.48
CA LEU A 12 -25.89 -28.20 35.52
C LEU A 12 -26.77 -27.41 34.54
N ALA A 13 -27.34 -28.14 33.58
CA ALA A 13 -28.33 -27.65 32.65
C ALA A 13 -29.67 -27.45 33.36
N ALA A 14 -30.24 -26.24 33.27
CA ALA A 14 -31.65 -26.00 33.51
C ALA A 14 -32.19 -25.14 32.35
N ARG A 15 -32.95 -25.80 31.47
CA ARG A 15 -33.71 -25.16 30.40
C ARG A 15 -34.83 -24.33 31.04
N ARG A 16 -34.90 -23.04 30.71
CA ARG A 16 -36.09 -22.20 30.90
C ARG A 16 -36.37 -21.51 29.57
N GLU A 17 -37.49 -21.88 28.96
CA GLU A 17 -38.09 -21.16 27.82
C GLU A 17 -38.49 -19.74 28.24
N PRO A 18 -38.23 -18.71 27.42
CA PRO A 18 -38.81 -17.39 27.62
C PRO A 18 -40.22 -17.29 26.99
N PRO A 19 -41.19 -16.62 27.63
CA PRO A 19 -42.49 -16.35 27.02
C PRO A 19 -42.43 -15.23 25.98
N ALA A 20 -43.34 -15.30 25.00
CA ALA A 20 -43.45 -14.41 23.86
C ALA A 20 -44.12 -13.04 24.16
N ALA A 21 -43.48 -11.98 23.64
CA ALA A 21 -43.99 -10.70 23.06
C ALA A 21 -44.86 -9.75 23.93
N PRO A 22 -44.76 -8.40 23.82
CA PRO A 22 -45.06 -7.67 22.56
C PRO A 22 -44.29 -6.35 22.26
N SER A 23 -44.38 -5.96 20.98
CA SER A 23 -44.40 -4.60 20.40
C SER A 23 -43.18 -3.67 20.49
N ALA A 24 -42.72 -3.27 19.29
CA ALA A 24 -41.77 -2.19 19.01
C ALA A 24 -42.24 -0.80 19.52
N PRO A 25 -41.35 0.20 19.60
CA PRO A 25 -41.19 1.08 18.43
C PRO A 25 -39.77 1.61 18.15
N ALA A 26 -39.59 2.01 16.89
CA ALA A 26 -38.68 3.03 16.36
C ALA A 26 -37.17 2.84 16.54
N THR A 27 -36.55 2.15 15.57
CA THR A 27 -35.16 2.45 15.19
C THR A 27 -35.13 3.82 14.52
N PRO A 28 -34.25 4.75 14.93
CA PRO A 28 -34.04 5.97 14.18
C PRO A 28 -33.40 5.60 12.83
N ALA A 29 -33.94 6.22 11.78
CA ALA A 29 -33.42 6.13 10.43
C ALA A 29 -31.91 6.37 10.43
N VAL A 30 -31.16 5.40 9.92
CA VAL A 30 -29.79 5.62 9.49
C VAL A 30 -29.91 6.55 8.30
N VAL A 31 -29.71 7.85 8.52
CA VAL A 31 -29.55 8.80 7.44
C VAL A 31 -28.25 8.41 6.75
N ALA A 32 -28.37 7.66 5.67
CA ALA A 32 -27.30 7.52 4.70
C ALA A 32 -27.07 8.91 4.11
N ILE A 33 -26.07 9.61 4.64
CA ILE A 33 -25.56 10.83 4.03
C ILE A 33 -24.74 10.34 2.84
N GLU A 34 -25.41 10.05 1.74
CA GLU A 34 -24.76 9.83 0.45
C GLU A 34 -24.19 11.18 0.04
N THR A 35 -22.92 11.40 0.36
CA THR A 35 -22.15 12.52 -0.18
C THR A 35 -21.82 12.15 -1.62
N THR A 36 -22.76 12.43 -2.52
CA THR A 36 -22.45 12.49 -3.95
C THR A 36 -21.77 13.84 -4.19
N ALA A 37 -20.46 13.88 -3.94
CA ALA A 37 -19.65 14.99 -4.44
C ALA A 37 -19.86 15.04 -5.98
N PRO A 38 -20.10 16.22 -6.56
CA PRO A 38 -20.23 16.33 -8.01
C PRO A 38 -18.93 15.85 -8.66
N GLU A 39 -19.02 15.03 -9.72
CA GLU A 39 -17.86 14.45 -10.40
C GLU A 39 -16.93 15.51 -11.05
N ASP A 40 -17.40 16.76 -11.15
CA ASP A 40 -16.68 17.94 -11.62
C ASP A 40 -16.17 18.85 -10.49
N ALA A 41 -16.20 18.40 -9.23
CA ALA A 41 -15.61 19.18 -8.13
C ALA A 41 -14.09 19.20 -8.25
N GLU A 42 -13.51 20.40 -8.26
CA GLU A 42 -12.07 20.58 -8.11
C GLU A 42 -11.59 19.91 -6.82
N PRO A 43 -10.51 19.11 -6.87
CA PRO A 43 -9.93 18.48 -5.69
C PRO A 43 -9.61 19.48 -4.59
N THR A 44 -9.94 19.11 -3.35
CA THR A 44 -9.65 19.94 -2.18
C THR A 44 -8.33 19.57 -1.53
N ARG A 45 -7.84 20.48 -0.68
CA ARG A 45 -6.71 20.20 0.21
C ARG A 45 -6.99 18.98 1.09
N GLU A 46 -8.22 18.85 1.60
CA GLU A 46 -8.63 17.75 2.46
C GLU A 46 -8.57 16.41 1.73
N ASP A 47 -8.95 16.36 0.45
CA ASP A 47 -8.83 15.16 -0.39
C ASP A 47 -7.36 14.74 -0.56
N CYS A 48 -6.50 15.71 -0.87
CA CYS A 48 -5.06 15.53 -0.98
C CYS A 48 -4.45 14.98 0.33
N VAL A 49 -4.78 15.58 1.48
CA VAL A 49 -4.29 15.12 2.80
C VAL A 49 -4.74 13.68 3.08
N ALA A 50 -6.00 13.36 2.81
CA ALA A 50 -6.51 12.00 3.02
C ALA A 50 -5.80 10.97 2.12
N ALA A 51 -5.52 11.33 0.86
CA ALA A 51 -4.79 10.46 -0.06
C ALA A 51 -3.32 10.25 0.38
N VAL A 52 -2.63 11.31 0.79
CA VAL A 52 -1.27 11.26 1.32
C VAL A 52 -1.21 10.38 2.58
N ASP A 53 -2.12 10.57 3.53
CA ASP A 53 -2.16 9.79 4.78
C ASP A 53 -2.36 8.30 4.49
N LYS A 54 -3.26 7.97 3.56
CA LYS A 54 -3.52 6.58 3.14
C LYS A 54 -2.27 5.90 2.56
N ALA A 55 -1.57 6.58 1.65
CA ALA A 55 -0.35 6.06 1.05
C ALA A 55 0.81 6.01 2.07
N GLN A 56 0.94 7.01 2.93
CA GLN A 56 1.96 7.03 4.00
C GLN A 56 1.77 5.89 5.00
N ALA A 57 0.53 5.52 5.33
CA ALA A 57 0.23 4.38 6.20
C ALA A 57 0.74 3.05 5.59
N LEU A 58 0.55 2.85 4.28
CA LEU A 58 1.09 1.68 3.57
C LEU A 58 2.62 1.70 3.53
N ALA A 59 3.24 2.86 3.29
CA ALA A 59 4.69 3.00 3.28
C ALA A 59 5.29 2.61 4.63
N ASN A 60 4.64 3.02 5.73
CA ASN A 60 5.07 2.71 7.08
C ASN A 60 4.92 1.23 7.46
N ALA A 61 4.12 0.45 6.73
CA ALA A 61 4.01 -1.00 6.93
C ALA A 61 5.18 -1.79 6.30
N LEU A 62 5.95 -1.16 5.41
CA LEU A 62 7.14 -1.78 4.79
C LEU A 62 8.43 -1.39 5.52
N PRO A 63 9.47 -2.24 5.52
CA PRO A 63 10.82 -1.85 5.96
C PRO A 63 11.33 -0.63 5.19
N LYS A 64 12.13 0.24 5.83
CA LYS A 64 12.69 1.45 5.20
C LYS A 64 13.55 1.16 3.98
N GLU A 65 14.20 0.00 3.98
CA GLU A 65 15.08 -0.48 2.95
C GLU A 65 14.31 -1.16 1.79
N HIS A 66 12.99 -1.32 1.92
CA HIS A 66 12.19 -1.94 0.87
C HIS A 66 12.16 -1.03 -0.37
N PRO A 67 12.50 -1.55 -1.57
CA PRO A 67 12.60 -0.72 -2.77
C PRO A 67 11.29 0.01 -3.11
N SER A 68 10.14 -0.66 -3.09
CA SER A 68 8.85 0.03 -3.33
C SER A 68 8.54 1.13 -2.30
N ARG A 69 8.96 0.98 -1.03
CA ARG A 69 8.80 2.06 -0.05
C ARG A 69 9.62 3.28 -0.45
N TYR A 70 10.86 3.07 -0.88
CA TYR A 70 11.73 4.16 -1.33
C TYR A 70 11.13 4.95 -2.51
N PHE A 71 10.58 4.27 -3.52
CA PHE A 71 9.96 4.96 -4.66
C PHE A 71 8.66 5.66 -4.26
N ALA A 72 7.83 5.01 -3.43
CA ALA A 72 6.59 5.62 -2.94
C ALA A 72 6.84 6.87 -2.09
N GLU A 73 7.85 6.86 -1.21
CA GLU A 73 8.20 8.04 -0.39
C GLU A 73 8.63 9.23 -1.27
N ARG A 74 9.23 9.00 -2.44
CA ARG A 74 9.52 10.08 -3.41
C ARG A 74 8.27 10.64 -4.05
N HIS A 75 7.33 9.78 -4.44
CA HIS A 75 6.02 10.24 -4.92
C HIS A 75 5.27 11.02 -3.83
N LEU A 76 5.31 10.58 -2.56
CA LEU A 76 4.73 11.31 -1.43
C LEU A 76 5.40 12.67 -1.22
N HIS A 77 6.72 12.77 -1.35
CA HIS A 77 7.42 14.05 -1.30
C HIS A 77 6.95 15.00 -2.40
N GLN A 78 6.79 14.51 -3.64
CA GLN A 78 6.27 15.33 -4.73
C GLN A 78 4.83 15.75 -4.47
N SER A 79 3.97 14.83 -4.03
CA SER A 79 2.57 15.09 -3.67
C SER A 79 2.45 16.24 -2.65
N MET A 80 3.26 16.22 -1.60
CA MET A 80 3.29 17.31 -0.60
C MET A 80 3.83 18.64 -1.15
N ALA A 81 4.75 18.60 -2.12
CA ALA A 81 5.24 19.80 -2.78
C ALA A 81 4.14 20.47 -3.60
N GLU A 82 3.38 19.70 -4.39
CA GLU A 82 2.27 20.22 -5.20
C GLU A 82 1.12 20.75 -4.33
N ALA A 83 0.80 20.05 -3.25
CA ALA A 83 -0.14 20.55 -2.24
C ALA A 83 0.30 21.91 -1.65
N GLY A 84 1.62 22.13 -1.50
CA GLY A 84 2.19 23.39 -1.06
C GLY A 84 2.09 24.51 -2.11
N ASN A 85 2.01 24.16 -3.39
CA ASN A 85 1.79 25.08 -4.52
C ASN A 85 0.31 25.39 -4.76
N GLY A 86 -0.60 24.63 -4.12
CA GLY A 86 -2.06 24.73 -4.34
C GLY A 86 -2.58 23.85 -5.47
N GLU A 87 -1.74 22.99 -6.05
CA GLU A 87 -2.08 22.06 -7.12
C GLU A 87 -2.56 20.73 -6.50
N PHE A 88 -3.86 20.65 -6.19
CA PHE A 88 -4.42 19.52 -5.44
C PHE A 88 -4.73 18.30 -6.33
N ASP A 89 -5.01 18.51 -7.61
CA ASP A 89 -5.12 17.44 -8.62
C ASP A 89 -3.78 16.73 -8.82
N ASP A 90 -2.69 17.48 -8.95
CA ASP A 90 -1.34 16.92 -9.03
C ASP A 90 -0.91 16.28 -7.70
N CYS A 91 -1.30 16.86 -6.55
CA CYS A 91 -1.13 16.18 -5.26
C CYS A 91 -1.77 14.78 -5.28
N LEU A 92 -3.04 14.68 -5.71
CA LEU A 92 -3.77 13.42 -5.79
C LEU A 92 -3.12 12.44 -6.77
N TYR A 93 -2.65 12.93 -7.92
CA TYR A 93 -1.92 12.13 -8.90
C TYR A 93 -0.70 11.46 -8.26
N TRP A 94 0.15 12.23 -7.58
CA TRP A 94 1.36 11.70 -6.96
C TRP A 94 1.05 10.81 -5.74
N ALA A 95 0.03 11.13 -4.95
CA ALA A 95 -0.42 10.28 -3.85
C ALA A 95 -0.94 8.92 -4.36
N ALA A 96 -1.68 8.91 -5.46
CA ALA A 96 -2.14 7.68 -6.11
C ALA A 96 -0.96 6.86 -6.66
N ALA A 97 0.02 7.50 -7.31
CA ALA A 97 1.23 6.82 -7.78
C ALA A 97 2.03 6.20 -6.61
N ALA A 98 2.10 6.87 -5.46
CA ALA A 98 2.70 6.29 -4.25
C ALA A 98 1.90 5.09 -3.74
N PHE A 99 0.57 5.20 -3.70
CA PHE A 99 -0.31 4.13 -3.26
C PHE A 99 -0.16 2.87 -4.13
N ASP A 100 -0.14 3.03 -5.46
CA ASP A 100 0.01 1.91 -6.39
C ASP A 100 1.38 1.24 -6.28
N GLU A 101 2.44 2.03 -6.12
CA GLU A 101 3.80 1.49 -5.87
C GLU A 101 3.82 0.54 -4.66
N LEU A 102 3.14 0.92 -3.58
CA LEU A 102 3.08 0.16 -2.32
C LEU A 102 2.13 -1.02 -2.40
N ARG A 103 0.98 -0.86 -3.06
CA ARG A 103 -0.03 -1.91 -3.22
C ARG A 103 0.48 -3.05 -4.09
N GLU A 104 1.20 -2.71 -5.16
CA GLU A 104 1.65 -3.66 -6.16
C GLU A 104 3.06 -4.19 -5.92
N LEU A 105 3.83 -3.55 -5.01
CA LEU A 105 5.23 -3.88 -4.75
C LEU A 105 6.04 -3.97 -6.06
N ARG A 106 5.93 -2.91 -6.89
CA ARG A 106 6.37 -2.89 -8.30
C ARG A 106 7.88 -3.07 -8.47
N HIS A 107 8.65 -2.88 -7.39
CA HIS A 107 10.10 -3.05 -7.40
C HIS A 107 10.52 -4.17 -6.44
N GLN A 108 11.34 -5.09 -6.95
CA GLN A 108 11.91 -6.19 -6.19
C GLN A 108 13.40 -6.29 -6.46
N LEU A 109 14.18 -6.49 -5.40
CA LEU A 109 15.62 -6.72 -5.46
C LEU A 109 15.88 -8.22 -5.26
N GLN A 110 16.98 -8.72 -5.84
CA GLN A 110 17.43 -10.08 -5.55
C GLN A 110 17.86 -10.20 -4.08
N PRO A 111 17.83 -11.40 -3.48
CA PRO A 111 18.35 -11.60 -2.13
C PRO A 111 19.81 -11.13 -2.02
N GLY A 112 20.08 -10.22 -1.08
CA GLY A 112 21.40 -9.63 -0.86
C GLY A 112 21.73 -8.41 -1.73
N GLU A 113 20.87 -8.05 -2.68
CA GLU A 113 20.97 -6.80 -3.43
C GLU A 113 20.40 -5.64 -2.60
N THR A 114 20.99 -4.45 -2.79
CA THR A 114 20.52 -3.21 -2.15
C THR A 114 20.29 -2.14 -3.21
N LEU A 115 19.34 -1.25 -2.94
CA LEU A 115 19.05 -0.15 -3.86
C LEU A 115 20.21 0.84 -3.85
N GLY A 116 20.87 1.02 -5.00
CA GLY A 116 21.93 2.02 -5.18
C GLY A 116 21.37 3.42 -5.29
N VAL A 117 21.16 4.09 -4.16
CA VAL A 117 20.75 5.51 -4.13
C VAL A 117 21.99 6.40 -4.19
N LEU A 118 22.12 7.16 -5.26
CA LEU A 118 23.23 8.09 -5.45
C LEU A 118 23.16 9.24 -4.44
N ARG A 119 24.31 9.60 -3.88
CA ARG A 119 24.47 10.84 -3.14
C ARG A 119 24.44 12.03 -4.12
N PRO A 120 24.09 13.24 -3.67
CA PRO A 120 24.01 14.41 -4.55
C PRO A 120 25.30 14.75 -5.31
N ASP A 121 26.46 14.39 -4.76
CA ASP A 121 27.79 14.61 -5.36
C ASP A 121 28.24 13.47 -6.31
N GLU A 122 27.46 12.39 -6.41
CA GLU A 122 27.83 11.22 -7.22
C GLU A 122 27.23 11.29 -8.62
N THR A 123 28.06 10.99 -9.63
CA THR A 123 27.58 10.78 -11.00
C THR A 123 27.34 9.29 -11.26
N PRO A 124 26.30 8.92 -12.02
CA PRO A 124 26.07 7.52 -12.39
C PRO A 124 27.31 6.92 -13.05
N ALA A 125 27.69 5.71 -12.64
CA ALA A 125 28.72 4.95 -13.33
C ALA A 125 28.29 4.71 -14.80
N PRO A 126 29.23 4.71 -15.76
CA PRO A 126 28.91 4.33 -17.13
C PRO A 126 28.29 2.92 -17.13
N PRO A 127 27.25 2.67 -17.95
CA PRO A 127 26.61 1.37 -17.98
C PRO A 127 27.65 0.30 -18.28
N ALA A 128 27.61 -0.80 -17.53
CA ALA A 128 28.45 -1.95 -17.83
C ALA A 128 28.24 -2.35 -19.30
N PRO A 129 29.29 -2.74 -20.04
CA PRO A 129 29.14 -3.18 -21.41
C PRO A 129 28.11 -4.30 -21.44
N ALA A 130 27.05 -4.11 -22.23
CA ALA A 130 26.00 -5.09 -22.39
C ALA A 130 26.65 -6.45 -22.68
N GLN A 131 26.39 -7.44 -21.82
CA GLN A 131 26.85 -8.81 -22.04
C GLN A 131 26.21 -9.25 -23.36
N SER A 132 26.98 -9.13 -24.43
CA SER A 132 26.55 -9.47 -25.77
C SER A 132 26.22 -10.95 -25.72
N ALA A 133 24.93 -11.27 -25.84
CA ALA A 133 24.44 -12.64 -25.90
C ALA A 133 25.39 -13.45 -26.79
N GLU A 134 26.03 -14.47 -26.20
CA GLU A 134 26.86 -15.42 -26.92
C GLU A 134 26.11 -15.83 -28.19
N LYS A 135 26.57 -15.32 -29.34
CA LYS A 135 26.11 -15.80 -30.64
C LYS A 135 26.60 -17.23 -30.74
N LYS A 136 25.74 -18.18 -30.34
CA LYS A 136 25.91 -19.60 -30.62
C LYS A 136 26.27 -19.72 -32.11
N PRO A 137 27.43 -20.28 -32.47
CA PRO A 137 27.79 -20.40 -33.87
C PRO A 137 26.76 -21.30 -34.56
N LEU A 138 26.11 -20.75 -35.59
CA LEU A 138 25.20 -21.46 -36.46
C LEU A 138 25.97 -22.64 -37.06
N ARG A 139 25.61 -23.85 -36.64
CA ARG A 139 26.25 -25.09 -37.09
C ARG A 139 25.90 -25.29 -38.55
N ASP A 140 26.83 -24.97 -39.45
CA ASP A 140 26.73 -25.26 -40.89
C ASP A 140 26.47 -26.76 -41.08
N LYS A 141 25.23 -27.09 -41.42
CA LYS A 141 24.91 -28.40 -41.97
C LYS A 141 25.21 -28.35 -43.45
N ALA A 142 26.46 -28.65 -43.80
CA ALA A 142 26.81 -29.16 -45.11
C ALA A 142 25.89 -30.36 -45.41
N ARG A 143 24.96 -30.17 -46.34
CA ARG A 143 24.18 -31.26 -46.93
C ARG A 143 24.77 -31.52 -48.31
N LYS A 144 25.20 -32.78 -48.48
CA LYS A 144 25.70 -33.45 -49.69
C LYS A 144 24.88 -33.14 -50.93
#